data_AF-A0AAW6DYJ5-F1
#
_entry.id   AF-A0AAW6DYJ5-F1
#
_cell.length_a   1.000
_cell.length_b   1.000
_cell.length_c   1.000
_cell.angle_alpha   90.00
_cell.angle_beta   90.00
_cell.angle_gamma   90.00
#
_symmetry.space_group_name_H-M   'P 1'
#
loop_
_entity.id
_entity.type
_entity.pdbx_description
1 polymer ?
#
loop_
_entity_poly.entity_id
_entity_poly.type
_entity_poly.pdbx_seq_one_letter_code
_entity_poly.pdbx_strand_id
1 'polypeptide(L)' 'MNPYQALANAIVELAVKDYKKALKQHYRFPDNENFAAEVNALERFFRSGWYGTLTDLDGEYLMTGVRRMVHKEVAA' A
#
# COMPACT_ATOMS: atom_id res chain seq x y z
N MET A 1 -23.58 4.52 2.98
CA MET A 1 -22.55 4.17 1.97
C MET A 1 -23.19 3.23 0.97
N ASN A 2 -23.07 3.47 -0.33
CA ASN A 2 -23.61 2.53 -1.32
C ASN A 2 -22.71 1.28 -1.43
N PRO A 3 -23.20 0.13 -1.92
CA PRO A 3 -22.42 -1.11 -1.99
C PRO A 3 -21.13 -1.00 -2.80
N TYR A 4 -21.13 -0.21 -3.88
CA TYR A 4 -19.94 -0.01 -4.73
C TYR A 4 -18.85 0.80 -4.01
N GLN A 5 -19.23 1.83 -3.26
CA GLN A 5 -18.32 2.61 -2.43
C GLN A 5 -17.72 1.73 -1.32
N ALA A 6 -18.55 0.89 -0.68
CA ALA A 6 -18.07 -0.04 0.33
C ALA A 6 -17.04 -1.03 -0.23
N LEU A 7 -17.30 -1.57 -1.43
CA LEU A 7 -16.35 -2.42 -2.14
C LEU A 7 -15.06 -1.67 -2.49
N ALA A 8 -15.15 -0.47 -3.04
CA ALA A 8 -13.98 0.33 -3.40
C ALA A 8 -13.10 0.63 -2.19
N ASN A 9 -13.71 1.03 -1.07
CA ASN A 9 -12.99 1.25 0.18
C ASN A 9 -12.34 -0.04 0.70
N ALA A 10 -13.02 -1.19 0.60
CA ALA A 10 -12.45 -2.47 1.02
C ALA A 10 -11.22 -2.87 0.18
N ILE A 11 -11.25 -2.61 -1.14
CA ILE A 11 -10.10 -2.84 -2.03
C ILE A 11 -8.92 -1.95 -1.60
N VAL A 12 -9.15 -0.66 -1.36
CA VAL A 12 -8.11 0.28 -0.93
C VAL A 12 -7.55 -0.11 0.44
N GLU A 13 -8.42 -0.47 1.39
CA GLU A 13 -8.01 -0.91 2.73
C GLU A 13 -7.14 -2.18 2.67
N LEU A 14 -7.53 -3.15 1.84
CA LEU A 14 -6.74 -4.36 1.64
C LEU A 14 -5.36 -4.05 1.05
N ALA A 15 -5.30 -3.21 0.01
CA ALA A 15 -4.03 -2.80 -0.60
C ALA A 15 -3.09 -2.12 0.42
N VAL A 16 -3.63 -1.32 1.34
CA VAL A 16 -2.84 -0.70 2.42
C VAL A 16 -2.28 -1.75 3.39
N LYS A 17 -3.07 -2.76 3.76
CA LYS A 17 -2.63 -3.86 4.63
C LYS A 17 -1.51 -4.66 3.97
N ASP A 18 -1.67 -4.98 2.68
CA ASP A 18 -0.66 -5.70 1.90
C ASP A 18 0.60 -4.87 1.76
N TYR A 19 0.49 -3.57 1.51
CA TYR A 19 1.63 -2.66 1.39
C TYR A 19 2.42 -2.55 2.69
N LYS A 20 1.71 -2.41 3.83
CA LYS A 20 2.33 -2.44 5.15
C LYS A 20 3.11 -3.74 5.38
N LYS A 21 2.54 -4.88 5.01
CA LYS A 21 3.17 -6.19 5.15
C LYS A 21 4.40 -6.33 4.25
N ALA A 22 4.28 -5.98 2.97
CA ALA A 22 5.36 -6.04 1.98
C ALA A 22 6.55 -5.16 2.40
N LEU A 23 6.29 -3.93 2.86
CA LEU A 23 7.33 -3.05 3.38
C LEU A 23 8.06 -3.67 4.59
N LYS A 24 7.35 -4.25 5.55
CA LYS A 24 7.97 -4.92 6.70
C LYS A 24 8.87 -6.08 6.27
N GLN A 25 8.42 -6.90 5.32
CA GLN A 25 9.23 -8.00 4.80
C GLN A 25 10.46 -7.48 4.07
N HIS A 26 10.30 -6.43 3.25
CA HIS A 26 11.41 -5.80 2.54
C HIS A 26 12.45 -5.19 3.49
N TYR A 27 12.03 -4.52 4.58
CA TYR A 27 12.96 -4.03 5.60
C TYR A 27 13.72 -5.18 6.30
N ARG A 28 13.06 -6.31 6.56
CA ARG A 28 13.67 -7.46 7.23
C ARG A 28 14.61 -8.25 6.30
N PHE A 29 14.33 -8.28 5.01
CA PHE A 29 15.05 -9.05 4.00
C PHE A 29 15.32 -8.16 2.77
N PRO A 30 16.24 -7.18 2.89
CA PRO A 30 16.47 -6.18 1.85
C PRO A 30 16.98 -6.77 0.54
N ASP A 31 17.75 -7.87 0.60
CA ASP A 31 18.33 -8.53 -0.57
C ASP A 31 17.35 -9.47 -1.30
N ASN A 32 16.13 -9.64 -0.78
CA ASN A 32 15.14 -10.51 -1.40
C ASN A 32 14.32 -9.73 -2.44
N GLU A 33 14.63 -9.98 -3.71
CA GLU A 33 14.00 -9.33 -4.86
C GLU A 33 12.48 -9.54 -4.92
N ASN A 34 11.95 -10.64 -4.38
CA ASN A 34 10.50 -10.89 -4.38
C ASN A 34 9.76 -9.86 -3.52
N PHE A 35 10.31 -9.48 -2.36
CA PHE A 35 9.68 -8.46 -1.51
C PHE A 35 9.80 -7.06 -2.11
N ALA A 36 10.92 -6.76 -2.77
CA ALA A 36 11.06 -5.51 -3.52
C ALA A 36 10.05 -5.44 -4.68
N ALA A 37 9.86 -6.54 -5.42
CA ALA A 37 8.89 -6.64 -6.50
C ALA A 37 7.44 -6.48 -6.01
N GLU A 38 7.10 -7.05 -4.85
CA GLU A 38 5.78 -6.90 -4.21
C GLU A 38 5.50 -5.44 -3.81
N VAL A 39 6.47 -4.78 -3.16
CA VAL A 39 6.40 -3.34 -2.84
C VAL A 39 6.16 -2.52 -4.12
N ASN A 40 6.94 -2.78 -5.17
CA ASN A 40 6.80 -2.08 -6.45
C ASN A 40 5.44 -2.33 -7.13
N ALA A 41 4.87 -3.53 -7.02
CA ALA A 41 3.56 -3.84 -7.57
C ALA A 41 2.44 -3.07 -6.88
N LEU A 42 2.49 -2.96 -5.55
CA LEU A 42 1.52 -2.21 -4.75
C LEU A 42 1.63 -0.71 -5.01
N GLU A 43 2.84 -0.19 -5.16
CA GLU A 43 3.05 1.21 -5.53
C GLU A 43 2.51 1.55 -6.92
N ARG A 44 2.68 0.64 -7.90
CA ARG A 44 2.05 0.79 -9.22
C ARG A 44 0.52 0.82 -9.10
N PHE A 45 -0.07 0.00 -8.22
CA PHE A 45 -1.51 0.04 -7.95
C PHE A 45 -1.94 1.43 -7.43
N PHE A 46 -1.30 1.96 -6.38
CA PHE A 46 -1.66 3.27 -5.81
C PHE A 46 -1.45 4.46 -6.78
N ARG A 47 -0.54 4.32 -7.74
CA ARG A 47 -0.31 5.31 -8.82
C ARG A 47 -1.17 5.09 -10.06
N SER A 48 -1.95 4.01 -10.11
CA SER A 48 -2.70 3.64 -11.31
C SER A 48 -3.97 4.46 -11.46
N GLY A 49 -4.42 4.64 -12.70
CA GLY A 49 -5.74 5.20 -12.97
C GLY A 49 -6.88 4.37 -12.35
N TRP A 50 -6.68 3.05 -12.16
CA TRP A 50 -7.66 2.20 -11.49
C TRP A 50 -7.87 2.58 -10.03
N TYR A 51 -6.79 2.90 -9.30
CA TYR A 51 -6.91 3.42 -7.93
C TYR A 51 -7.71 4.73 -7.90
N GLY A 52 -7.47 5.63 -8.86
CA GLY A 52 -8.27 6.86 -9.02
C GLY A 52 -9.76 6.61 -9.32
N THR A 53 -10.11 5.49 -9.95
CA THR A 53 -11.52 5.08 -10.12
C THR A 53 -12.15 4.59 -8.81
N LEU A 54 -11.35 4.05 -7.89
CA LEU A 54 -11.83 3.51 -6.61
C LEU A 54 -11.98 4.61 -5.55
N THR A 55 -11.13 5.63 -5.57
CA THR A 55 -11.11 6.68 -4.54
C THR A 55 -10.45 7.96 -5.03
N ASP A 56 -10.93 9.10 -4.52
CA ASP A 56 -10.33 10.42 -4.71
C ASP A 56 -9.16 10.70 -3.75
N LEU A 57 -8.81 9.75 -2.88
CA LEU A 57 -7.70 9.91 -1.96
C LEU A 57 -6.36 9.97 -2.72
N ASP A 58 -5.47 10.87 -2.31
CA ASP A 58 -4.12 10.95 -2.89
C ASP A 58 -3.29 9.70 -2.51
N GLY A 59 -2.94 8.91 -3.52
CA GLY A 59 -2.16 7.68 -3.36
C GLY A 59 -0.73 7.92 -2.86
N GLU A 60 -0.07 9.01 -3.26
CA GLU A 60 1.28 9.35 -2.78
C GLU A 60 1.26 9.75 -1.32
N TYR A 61 0.26 10.54 -0.91
CA TYR A 61 0.06 10.89 0.48
C TYR A 61 -0.19 9.66 1.35
N LEU A 62 -1.06 8.74 0.89
CA LEU A 62 -1.35 7.48 1.56
C LEU A 62 -0.09 6.62 1.72
N MET A 63 0.64 6.39 0.62
CA MET A 63 1.87 5.57 0.64
C MET A 63 2.93 6.17 1.58
N THR A 64 3.10 7.49 1.57
CA THR A 64 4.05 8.20 2.44
C THR A 64 3.70 7.99 3.92
N GLY A 65 2.42 8.04 4.27
CA GLY A 65 1.94 7.75 5.62
C GLY A 65 2.24 6.32 6.06
N VAL A 66 1.97 5.33 5.19
CA VAL A 66 2.22 3.91 5.47
C VAL A 66 3.72 3.63 5.64
N ARG A 67 4.57 4.17 4.76
CA ARG A 67 6.04 4.02 4.89
C ARG A 67 6.55 4.57 6.21
N ARG A 68 6.10 5.77 6.59
CA ARG A 68 6.48 6.40 7.87
C ARG A 68 6.06 5.54 9.06
N MET A 69 4.85 4.97 9.02
CA MET A 69 4.35 4.07 10.05
C MET A 69 5.23 2.81 10.14
N VAL A 70 5.46 2.13 9.01
CA VAL A 70 6.28 0.91 8.99
C VAL A 70 7.69 1.19 9.48
N HIS A 71 8.32 2.27 9.02
CA HIS A 71 9.66 2.64 9.45
C HIS A 71 9.76 2.79 10.98
N LYS A 72 8.77 3.45 11.60
CA LYS A 72 8.70 3.55 13.07
C LYS A 72 8.50 2.19 13.74
N GLU A 73 7.69 1.32 13.17
CA GLU A 73 7.41 -0.02 13.72
C GLU A 73 8.60 -0.99 13.62
N VAL A 74 9.47 -0.84 12.62
CA VAL A 74 10.66 -1.71 12.46
C VAL A 74 11.91 -1.16 13.15
N ALA A 75 11.93 0.14 13.48
CA ALA A 75 13.01 0.79 14.20
C ALA A 75 12.84 0.75 15.73
N ALA A 76 11.66 0.35 16.21
CA ALA A 76 11.35 0.14 17.63
C ALA A 76 11.65 -1.30 18.04
#